data_AF-A0A947K8I8-F1
#
_entry.id   AF-A0A947K8I8-F1
#
_cell.length_a   1.000
_cell.length_b   1.000
_cell.length_c   1.000
_cell.angle_alpha   90.00
_cell.angle_beta   90.00
_cell.angle_gamma   90.00
#
_symmetry.space_group_name_H-M   'P 1'
#
loop_
_entity.id
_entity.type
_entity.pdbx_description
1 polymer ?
#
loop_
_entity_poly.entity_id
_entity_poly.type
_entity_poly.pdbx_seq_one_letter_code
_entity_poly.pdbx_strand_id
1 'polypeptide(L)'
;MHLHTDNDLIGGNLADTYLFNRGDGQDEIIDWGYGLCNSDEILFGPKNNENDLAFTISNGLHLVIEYGTDDRLKVNNWFYHADYFIGISAYGVFN
;
A
#
# COMPACT_ATOMS: atom_id res chain seq x y z
N MET A 1 -12.64 -4.95 8.28
CA MET A 1 -11.99 -3.63 8.14
C MET A 1 -11.19 -3.38 9.40
N HIS A 2 -9.92 -3.77 9.36
CA HIS A 2 -8.90 -3.28 10.28
C HIS A 2 -8.12 -2.19 9.54
N LEU A 3 -7.84 -1.10 10.26
CA LEU A 3 -7.03 0.01 9.77
C LEU A 3 -5.68 -0.06 10.47
N HIS A 4 -4.60 0.05 9.70
CA HIS A 4 -3.23 0.01 10.21
C HIS A 4 -2.51 1.33 9.83
N THR A 5 -1.74 1.90 10.77
CA THR A 5 -1.09 3.23 10.65
C THR A 5 0.27 3.29 11.37
N ASP A 6 1.07 2.23 11.30
CA ASP A 6 2.39 2.13 11.95
C ASP A 6 3.44 1.69 10.92
N ASN A 7 4.73 1.76 11.27
CA ASN A 7 5.84 1.50 10.34
C ASN A 7 5.82 0.06 9.77
N ASP A 8 5.34 -0.90 10.55
CA ASP A 8 5.20 -2.30 10.16
C ASP A 8 3.71 -2.69 10.10
N LEU A 9 3.19 -2.79 8.88
CA LEU A 9 1.79 -3.05 8.59
C LEU A 9 1.60 -4.54 8.27
N ILE A 10 1.04 -5.31 9.19
CA ILE A 10 0.89 -6.76 9.05
C ILE A 10 -0.58 -7.14 8.88
N GLY A 11 -0.92 -7.70 7.72
CA GLY A 11 -2.24 -8.23 7.40
C GLY A 11 -2.40 -9.72 7.66
N GLY A 12 -3.66 -10.17 7.63
CA GLY A 12 -4.04 -11.57 7.81
C GLY A 12 -5.01 -12.07 6.73
N ASN A 13 -5.76 -13.13 7.02
CA ASN A 13 -6.69 -13.73 6.04
C ASN A 13 -8.01 -12.96 5.86
N LEU A 14 -8.12 -11.75 6.40
CA LEU A 14 -9.33 -10.92 6.31
C LEU A 14 -9.04 -9.72 5.41
N ALA A 15 -10.09 -9.08 4.90
CA ALA A 15 -9.93 -7.83 4.18
C ALA A 15 -9.43 -6.72 5.12
N ASP A 16 -8.20 -6.31 4.89
CA ASP A 16 -7.47 -5.29 5.62
C ASP A 16 -7.34 -4.00 4.79
N THR A 17 -7.33 -2.85 5.47
CA THR A 17 -7.13 -1.55 4.82
C THR A 17 -5.91 -0.87 5.43
N TYR A 18 -4.91 -0.64 4.60
CA TYR A 18 -3.67 0.04 4.95
C TYR A 18 -3.78 1.50 4.57
N LEU A 19 -3.84 2.39 5.56
CA LEU A 19 -3.92 3.82 5.31
C LEU A 19 -2.50 4.38 5.21
N PHE A 20 -2.20 5.10 4.13
CA PHE A 20 -0.91 5.76 3.94
C PHE A 20 -1.10 7.19 3.43
N ASN A 21 -0.55 8.15 4.18
CA ASN A 21 -0.66 9.58 3.92
C ASN A 21 0.73 10.20 3.80
N ARG A 22 0.76 11.44 3.31
CA ARG A 22 1.97 12.25 3.42
C ARG A 22 2.33 12.47 4.89
N GLY A 23 3.61 12.34 5.19
CA GLY A 23 4.16 12.49 6.54
C GLY A 23 4.15 11.20 7.37
N ASP A 24 3.63 10.09 6.83
CA ASP A 24 3.70 8.78 7.51
C ASP A 24 5.12 8.19 7.45
N GLY A 25 5.99 8.70 6.57
CA GLY A 25 7.39 8.33 6.52
C GLY A 25 7.64 7.06 5.71
N GLN A 26 8.35 6.10 6.28
CA GLN A 26 8.85 4.93 5.54
C GLN A 26 8.33 3.63 6.16
N ASP A 27 7.29 3.07 5.53
CA ASP A 27 6.54 1.93 6.05
C ASP A 27 6.71 0.69 5.19
N GLU A 28 6.44 -0.47 5.80
CA GLU A 28 6.51 -1.78 5.17
C GLU A 28 5.23 -2.59 5.41
N ILE A 29 4.57 -3.04 4.34
CA ILE A 29 3.46 -3.98 4.39
C ILE A 29 3.98 -5.40 4.22
N ILE A 30 3.58 -6.27 5.14
CA ILE A 30 3.75 -7.72 5.06
C ILE A 30 2.36 -8.34 5.15
N ASP A 31 1.82 -8.74 4.00
CA ASP A 31 0.52 -9.39 3.92
C ASP A 31 0.68 -10.91 3.73
N TRP A 32 0.00 -11.67 4.59
CA TRP A 32 -0.04 -13.13 4.58
C TRP A 32 -1.40 -13.69 4.16
N GLY A 33 -2.35 -12.82 3.77
CA GLY A 33 -3.66 -13.22 3.29
C GLY A 33 -3.55 -13.99 1.97
N TYR A 34 -3.94 -15.27 2.00
CA TYR A 34 -4.06 -16.10 0.79
C TYR A 34 -5.54 -16.41 0.52
N GLY A 35 -6.01 -16.29 -0.73
CA GLY A 35 -7.32 -16.79 -1.13
C GLY A 35 -8.10 -15.93 -2.13
N LEU A 36 -9.42 -16.09 -2.13
CA LEU A 36 -10.39 -15.37 -2.99
C LEU A 36 -11.22 -14.33 -2.21
N CYS A 37 -10.92 -14.11 -0.91
CA CYS A 37 -11.65 -13.20 -0.01
C CYS A 37 -10.79 -12.01 0.47
N ASN A 38 -9.57 -11.93 0.00
CA ASN A 38 -8.58 -10.87 0.18
C ASN A 38 -9.01 -9.73 -0.75
N SER A 39 -9.72 -8.78 -0.17
CA SER A 39 -10.01 -7.48 -0.77
C SER A 39 -9.20 -6.43 -0.02
N ASP A 40 -7.93 -6.73 0.18
CA ASP A 40 -7.02 -5.85 0.89
C ASP A 40 -6.82 -4.60 0.06
N GLU A 41 -6.66 -3.46 0.73
CA GLU A 41 -6.58 -2.18 0.05
C GLU A 41 -5.54 -1.27 0.71
N ILE A 42 -4.67 -0.70 -0.10
CA ILE A 42 -3.90 0.49 0.27
C ILE A 42 -4.76 1.69 -0.09
N LEU A 43 -5.15 2.44 0.93
CA LEU A 43 -5.91 3.67 0.81
C LEU A 43 -4.96 4.85 1.00
N PHE A 44 -4.67 5.55 -0.09
CA PHE A 44 -3.89 6.78 -0.03
C PHE A 44 -4.75 7.97 0.40
N GLY A 45 -4.17 8.83 1.25
CA GLY A 45 -4.69 10.14 1.59
C GLY A 45 -4.85 11.10 0.39
N PRO A 46 -5.32 12.33 0.65
CA PRO A 46 -5.55 13.34 -0.39
C PRO A 46 -4.30 13.67 -1.19
N LYS A 47 -4.35 13.40 -2.50
CA LYS A 47 -3.30 13.79 -3.45
C LYS A 47 -3.44 15.26 -3.82
N ASN A 48 -2.29 15.94 -3.92
CA ASN A 48 -2.20 17.30 -4.45
C ASN A 48 -2.07 17.32 -5.98
N ASN A 49 -1.53 16.25 -6.57
CA ASN A 49 -1.49 16.06 -8.02
C ASN A 49 -1.49 14.56 -8.39
N GLU A 50 -1.75 14.25 -9.66
CA GLU A 50 -1.82 12.87 -10.17
C GLU A 50 -0.48 12.12 -10.13
N ASN A 51 0.62 12.87 -10.14
CA ASN A 51 2.00 12.37 -10.15
C ASN A 51 2.60 12.30 -8.73
N ASP A 52 1.79 12.44 -7.69
CA ASP A 52 2.26 12.38 -6.30
C ASP A 52 2.74 10.99 -5.91
N LEU A 53 2.28 9.96 -6.63
CA LEU A 53 2.66 8.58 -6.41
C LEU A 53 3.58 8.10 -7.53
N ALA A 54 4.76 7.61 -7.15
CA ALA A 54 5.66 6.92 -8.07
C ALA A 54 5.77 5.44 -7.68
N PHE A 55 5.63 4.55 -8.66
CA PHE A 55 5.63 3.11 -8.46
C PHE A 55 6.90 2.49 -9.05
N THR A 56 7.62 1.72 -8.25
CA THR A 56 8.83 1.02 -8.68
C THR A 56 8.82 -0.43 -8.22
N ILE A 57 9.51 -1.28 -8.98
CA ILE A 57 9.72 -2.69 -8.62
C ILE A 57 11.10 -2.80 -7.97
N SER A 58 11.14 -3.31 -6.74
CA SER A 58 12.38 -3.55 -6.01
C SER A 58 12.69 -5.05 -5.97
N ASN A 59 13.93 -5.40 -6.32
CA ASN A 59 14.45 -6.77 -6.39
C ASN A 59 13.59 -7.75 -7.21
N GLY A 60 12.77 -7.24 -8.15
CA GLY A 60 11.88 -8.05 -8.98
C GLY A 60 10.68 -8.67 -8.24
N LEU A 61 10.48 -8.34 -6.96
CA LEU A 61 9.53 -9.02 -6.08
C LEU A 61 8.61 -8.08 -5.29
N HIS A 62 9.12 -6.92 -4.87
CA HIS A 62 8.39 -5.97 -4.02
C HIS A 62 7.89 -4.80 -4.85
N LEU A 63 6.72 -4.29 -4.47
CA LEU A 63 6.27 -2.98 -4.94
C LEU A 63 6.78 -1.92 -3.97
N VAL A 64 7.35 -0.84 -4.49
CA VAL A 64 7.70 0.35 -3.73
C VAL A 64 6.89 1.52 -4.29
N ILE A 65 6.20 2.22 -3.40
CA ILE A 65 5.38 3.38 -3.73
C ILE A 65 5.96 4.58 -3.00
N GLU A 66 6.45 5.56 -3.74
CA GLU A 66 6.90 6.84 -3.19
C GLU A 66 5.72 7.82 -3.21
N TYR A 67 5.53 8.60 -2.14
CA TYR A 67 4.51 9.64 -2.05
C TYR A 67 5.16 10.99 -1.75
N GLY A 68 5.29 11.83 -2.78
CA GLY A 68 6.06 13.07 -2.67
C GLY A 68 7.56 12.78 -2.59
N THR A 69 8.28 13.45 -1.69
CA THR A 69 9.75 13.39 -1.63
C THR A 69 10.31 12.52 -0.51
N ASP A 70 9.56 12.32 0.56
CA ASP A 70 10.09 11.76 1.82
C ASP A 70 9.37 10.50 2.27
N ASP A 71 8.16 10.25 1.75
CA ASP A 71 7.33 9.12 2.15
C ASP A 71 7.47 7.94 1.18
N ARG A 72 7.59 6.72 1.73
CA ARG A 72 7.75 5.48 0.97
C ARG A 72 7.01 4.34 1.63
N LEU A 73 6.15 3.65 0.88
CA LEU A 73 5.52 2.40 1.28
C LEU A 73 6.12 1.24 0.48
N LYS A 74 6.67 0.23 1.15
CA LYS A 74 7.11 -1.01 0.52
C LYS A 74 6.10 -2.12 0.78
N VAL A 75 5.58 -2.74 -0.28
CA VAL A 75 4.71 -3.92 -0.19
C VAL A 75 5.50 -5.17 -0.53
N ASN A 76 5.60 -6.09 0.43
CA ASN A 76 6.36 -7.32 0.23
C ASN A 76 5.63 -8.32 -0.66
N ASN A 77 6.40 -9.03 -1.49
CA ASN A 77 5.92 -10.15 -2.31
C ASN A 77 4.79 -9.80 -3.29
N TRP A 78 4.59 -8.51 -3.59
CA TRP A 78 3.57 -8.04 -4.54
C TRP A 78 3.59 -8.83 -5.86
N PHE A 79 4.78 -9.12 -6.40
CA PHE A 79 4.94 -9.83 -7.67
C PHE A 79 5.17 -11.33 -7.53
N TYR A 80 5.03 -11.91 -6.33
CA TYR A 80 5.28 -13.33 -6.08
C TYR A 80 4.15 -14.22 -6.62
N HIS A 81 2.90 -13.86 -6.32
CA HIS A 81 1.70 -14.57 -6.76
C HIS A 81 0.51 -13.62 -6.75
N ALA A 82 -0.51 -13.87 -7.58
CA ALA A 82 -1.69 -13.01 -7.67
C ALA A 82 -2.47 -12.90 -6.35
N ASP A 83 -2.33 -13.87 -5.44
CA ASP A 83 -2.96 -13.82 -4.12
C ASP A 83 -2.41 -12.71 -3.22
N TYR A 84 -1.21 -12.19 -3.51
CA TYR A 84 -0.59 -11.06 -2.79
C TYR A 84 -0.98 -9.70 -3.36
N PHE A 85 -1.88 -9.65 -4.33
CA PHE A 85 -2.32 -8.38 -4.91
C PHE A 85 -3.22 -7.64 -3.92
N ILE A 86 -2.78 -6.45 -3.53
CA ILE A 86 -3.55 -5.53 -2.70
C ILE A 86 -4.13 -4.46 -3.63
N GLY A 87 -5.40 -4.11 -3.47
CA GLY A 87 -6.01 -3.00 -4.19
C GLY A 87 -5.32 -1.69 -3.86
N ILE A 88 -5.29 -0.75 -4.81
CA ILE A 88 -4.75 0.59 -4.57
C ILE A 88 -5.82 1.61 -4.94
N SER A 89 -6.19 2.45 -3.99
CA SER A 89 -7.10 3.57 -4.20
C SER A 89 -6.61 4.83 -3.49
N ALA A 90 -7.25 5.95 -3.78
CA ALA A 90 -6.99 7.22 -3.12
C ALA A 90 -8.31 7.97 -2.97
N TYR A 91 -8.44 8.77 -1.92
CA TYR A 91 -9.60 9.67 -1.73
C TYR A 91 -9.17 11.14 -1.82
N GLY A 92 -10.08 12.02 -2.22
CA GLY A 92 -9.81 13.46 -2.38
C GLY A 92 -9.90 13.95 -3.83
N VAL A 93 -10.10 15.27 -4.00
CA VAL A 93 -10.46 15.89 -5.28
C VAL A 93 -9.23 16.53 -5.93
N PHE A 94 -8.94 16.19 -7.18
CA PHE A 94 -8.09 17.02 -8.03
C PHE A 94 -8.88 18.31 -8.32
N ASN A 95 -8.39 19.46 -7.84
CA ASN A 95 -8.96 20.76 -8.21
C ASN A 95 -8.54 21.14 -9.63
#